data_AF-A0A924FIQ0-F1
#
_entry.id   AF-A0A924FIQ0-F1
#
_cell.length_a   1.000
_cell.length_b   1.000
_cell.length_c   1.000
_cell.angle_alpha   90.00
_cell.angle_beta   90.00
_cell.angle_gamma   90.00
#
_symmetry.space_group_name_H-M   'P 1'
#
loop_
_entity.id
_entity.type
_entity.pdbx_description
1 polymer ?
#
loop_
_entity_poly.entity_id
_entity_poly.type
_entity_poly.pdbx_seq_one_letter_code
_entity_poly.pdbx_strand_id
1 'polypeptide(L)'
;METIFETILVGLVYYSCFSNTISKRIVMGGGMLTIGVILLTYTDDRLSLPSLLLFRVYSGVASLAYFNKILADLRIRNILKHPLFWFSAGLLIYVLGTFFTSLFSEFIFDPKTVPDETFDFYWNINNVLFVFFSLLSAIGLWCVRYDQDNVL
;
A
#
# COMPACT_ATOMS: atom_id res chain seq x y z
N MET A 1 0.75 -10.03 -12.51
CA MET A 1 1.95 -10.56 -11.83
C MET A 1 2.59 -9.53 -10.91
N GLU A 2 2.74 -8.26 -11.33
CA GLU A 2 3.25 -7.16 -10.49
C GLU A 2 2.54 -7.03 -9.13
N THR A 3 1.20 -6.98 -9.13
CA THR A 3 0.39 -6.85 -7.90
C THR A 3 0.58 -7.99 -6.90
N ILE A 4 0.96 -9.19 -7.35
CA ILE A 4 1.27 -10.32 -6.45
C ILE A 4 2.57 -10.03 -5.71
N PHE A 5 3.59 -9.55 -6.42
CA PHE A 5 4.87 -9.20 -5.82
C PHE A 5 4.71 -8.06 -4.81
N GLU A 6 3.96 -7.03 -5.16
CA GLU A 6 3.65 -5.91 -4.25
C GLU A 6 2.92 -6.40 -2.98
N THR A 7 1.93 -7.28 -3.14
CA THR A 7 1.18 -7.85 -2.00
C THR A 7 2.09 -8.66 -1.08
N ILE A 8 3.00 -9.47 -1.64
CA ILE A 8 3.97 -10.25 -0.86
C ILE A 8 4.91 -9.30 -0.10
N LEU A 9 5.44 -8.28 -0.77
CA LEU A 9 6.37 -7.33 -0.17
C LEU A 9 5.71 -6.56 0.99
N VAL A 10 4.50 -6.02 0.76
CA VAL A 10 3.72 -5.33 1.81
C VAL A 10 3.42 -6.29 2.96
N GLY A 11 3.01 -7.53 2.66
CA GLY A 11 2.73 -8.54 3.67
C GLY A 11 3.95 -8.86 4.55
N LEU A 12 5.14 -9.00 3.96
CA LEU A 12 6.39 -9.25 4.69
C LEU A 12 6.77 -8.06 5.59
N VAL A 13 6.68 -6.84 5.06
CA VAL A 13 6.97 -5.61 5.82
C VAL A 13 6.06 -5.53 7.05
N TYR A 14 4.74 -5.65 6.88
CA TYR A 14 3.82 -5.56 8.02
C TYR A 14 3.91 -6.78 8.94
N TYR A 15 4.21 -7.98 8.44
CA TYR A 15 4.45 -9.16 9.28
C TYR A 15 5.61 -8.93 10.26
N SER A 16 6.69 -8.29 9.81
CA SER A 16 7.84 -7.95 10.66
C SER A 16 7.49 -6.91 11.75
N CYS A 17 6.49 -6.07 11.50
CA CYS A 17 6.13 -4.99 12.40
C CYS A 17 5.35 -5.48 13.63
N PHE A 18 4.39 -6.39 13.46
CA PHE A 18 3.54 -6.82 14.57
C PHE A 18 4.28 -7.84 15.46
N SER A 19 4.26 -7.65 16.78
CA SER A 19 4.77 -8.64 17.74
C SER A 19 3.74 -9.74 18.01
N ASN A 20 2.46 -9.37 18.07
CA ASN A 20 1.35 -10.26 18.38
C ASN A 20 1.10 -11.30 17.29
N THR A 21 1.02 -12.58 17.69
CA THR A 21 0.76 -13.72 16.79
C THR A 21 -0.58 -13.59 16.06
N ILE A 22 -1.60 -13.02 16.71
CA ILE A 22 -2.92 -12.80 16.09
C ILE A 22 -2.81 -11.79 14.95
N SER A 23 -2.20 -10.63 15.17
CA SER A 23 -2.00 -9.61 14.14
C SER A 23 -1.16 -10.14 12.97
N LYS A 24 -0.10 -10.91 13.25
CA LYS A 24 0.69 -11.59 12.20
C LYS A 24 -0.16 -12.55 11.36
N ARG A 25 -1.01 -13.36 12.00
CA ARG A 25 -1.93 -14.28 11.31
C ARG A 25 -2.95 -13.54 10.46
N ILE A 26 -3.47 -12.40 10.94
CA ILE A 26 -4.40 -11.57 10.17
C ILE A 26 -3.71 -10.99 8.92
N VAL A 27 -2.50 -10.41 9.07
CA VAL A 27 -1.74 -9.83 7.95
C VAL A 27 -1.39 -10.90 6.90
N MET A 28 -0.91 -12.08 7.34
CA MET A 28 -0.63 -13.19 6.44
C MET A 28 -1.90 -13.76 5.79
N GLY A 29 -2.95 -13.99 6.57
CA GLY A 29 -4.21 -14.53 6.07
C GLY A 29 -4.86 -13.59 5.05
N GLY A 30 -4.85 -12.28 5.31
CA GLY A 30 -5.32 -11.26 4.37
C GLY A 30 -4.48 -11.20 3.10
N GLY A 31 -3.15 -11.33 3.21
CA GLY A 31 -2.25 -11.37 2.06
C GLY A 31 -2.46 -12.63 1.20
N MET A 32 -2.57 -13.80 1.83
CA MET A 32 -2.86 -15.06 1.14
C MET A 32 -4.23 -15.05 0.46
N LEU A 33 -5.26 -14.52 1.13
CA LEU A 33 -6.60 -14.36 0.54
C LEU A 33 -6.52 -13.44 -0.68
N THR A 34 -5.85 -12.30 -0.57
CA THR A 34 -5.67 -11.35 -1.67
C THR A 34 -5.01 -12.02 -2.87
N ILE A 35 -3.89 -12.71 -2.66
CA ILE A 35 -3.19 -13.46 -3.72
C ILE A 35 -4.09 -14.55 -4.31
N GLY A 36 -4.82 -15.29 -3.48
CA GLY A 36 -5.76 -16.33 -3.95
C GLY A 36 -6.83 -15.78 -4.87
N VAL A 37 -7.46 -14.65 -4.51
CA VAL A 37 -8.47 -14.02 -5.37
C VAL A 37 -7.84 -13.46 -6.65
N ILE A 38 -6.62 -12.91 -6.59
CA ILE A 38 -5.88 -12.45 -7.77
C ILE A 38 -5.64 -13.60 -8.75
N LEU A 39 -5.24 -14.78 -8.26
CA LEU A 39 -5.01 -15.97 -9.08
C LEU A 39 -6.31 -16.53 -9.69
N LEU A 40 -7.41 -16.53 -8.93
CA LEU A 40 -8.71 -17.01 -9.42
C LEU A 40 -9.34 -16.09 -10.46
N THR A 41 -9.04 -14.79 -10.37
CA THR A 41 -9.62 -13.75 -11.25
C THR A 41 -8.65 -13.34 -12.36
N TYR A 42 -7.57 -14.09 -12.56
CA TYR A 42 -6.57 -13.80 -13.57
C TYR A 42 -7.14 -14.13 -14.96
N THR A 43 -7.42 -13.08 -15.74
CA THR A 43 -7.84 -13.18 -17.14
C THR A 43 -6.77 -12.48 -17.99
N ASP A 44 -6.28 -13.14 -19.04
CA ASP A 44 -5.08 -12.72 -19.79
C ASP A 44 -5.19 -11.35 -20.51
N ASP A 45 -6.38 -10.77 -20.65
CA ASP A 45 -6.59 -9.73 -21.67
C ASP A 45 -6.69 -8.27 -21.21
N ARG A 46 -6.79 -7.93 -19.92
CA ARG A 46 -6.76 -6.53 -19.45
C ARG A 46 -6.25 -6.45 -18.02
N LEU A 47 -5.75 -5.26 -17.63
CA LEU A 47 -5.52 -4.88 -16.23
C LEU A 47 -6.64 -5.45 -15.35
N SER A 48 -6.33 -6.47 -14.54
CA SER A 48 -7.37 -7.15 -13.77
C SER A 48 -7.80 -6.22 -12.63
N LEU A 49 -8.91 -5.50 -12.85
CA LEU A 49 -9.52 -4.55 -11.91
C LEU A 49 -9.58 -5.09 -10.47
N PRO A 50 -9.95 -6.36 -10.25
CA PRO A 50 -10.05 -6.91 -8.91
C PRO A 50 -8.70 -6.99 -8.21
N SER A 51 -7.60 -7.25 -8.93
CA SER A 51 -6.27 -7.36 -8.31
C SER A 51 -5.75 -6.02 -7.80
N LEU A 52 -5.94 -4.96 -8.58
CA LEU A 52 -5.57 -3.60 -8.19
C LEU A 52 -6.37 -3.16 -6.97
N LEU A 53 -7.69 -3.33 -7.00
CA LEU A 53 -8.56 -2.95 -5.89
C LEU A 53 -8.25 -3.73 -4.60
N LEU A 54 -8.07 -5.05 -4.69
CA LEU A 54 -7.76 -5.87 -3.52
C LEU A 54 -6.41 -5.51 -2.91
N PHE A 55 -5.39 -5.28 -3.73
CA PHE A 55 -4.10 -4.80 -3.24
C PHE A 55 -4.23 -3.46 -2.51
N ARG A 56 -5.02 -2.51 -3.05
CA ARG A 56 -5.27 -1.21 -2.42
C ARG A 56 -5.97 -1.38 -1.08
N VAL A 57 -7.05 -2.15 -1.03
CA VAL A 57 -7.77 -2.40 0.23
C VAL A 57 -6.86 -3.06 1.26
N TYR A 58 -6.13 -4.10 0.88
CA TYR A 58 -5.20 -4.80 1.76
C TYR A 58 -4.13 -3.87 2.32
N SER A 59 -3.43 -3.14 1.44
CA SER A 59 -2.35 -2.22 1.83
C SER A 59 -2.84 -1.05 2.68
N GLY A 60 -4.03 -0.52 2.37
CA GLY A 60 -4.67 0.53 3.15
C GLY A 60 -5.03 0.07 4.56
N VAL A 61 -5.65 -1.11 4.68
CA VAL A 61 -5.97 -1.72 5.99
C VAL A 61 -4.71 -2.03 6.78
N ALA A 62 -3.66 -2.57 6.14
CA ALA A 62 -2.39 -2.86 6.80
C ALA A 62 -1.71 -1.60 7.33
N SER A 63 -1.70 -0.52 6.53
CA SER A 63 -1.18 0.80 6.93
C SER A 63 -1.95 1.38 8.11
N LEU A 64 -3.29 1.32 8.08
CA LEU A 64 -4.14 1.78 9.19
C LEU A 64 -3.95 0.95 10.45
N ALA A 65 -3.84 -0.38 10.33
CA ALA A 65 -3.58 -1.27 11.45
C ALA A 65 -2.24 -0.95 12.13
N TYR A 66 -1.22 -0.58 11.34
CA TYR A 66 0.05 -0.11 11.87
C TYR A 66 -0.08 1.22 12.62
N PHE A 67 -0.78 2.21 12.07
CA PHE A 67 -1.01 3.47 12.79
C PHE A 67 -1.79 3.26 14.09
N ASN A 68 -2.81 2.40 14.08
CA ASN A 68 -3.53 2.02 15.29
C ASN A 68 -2.60 1.37 16.32
N LYS A 69 -1.69 0.49 15.88
CA LYS A 69 -0.68 -0.11 16.76
C LYS A 69 0.22 0.95 17.41
N ILE A 70 0.75 1.90 16.65
CA ILE A 70 1.62 2.96 17.20
C ILE A 70 0.88 3.86 18.18
N LEU A 71 -0.40 4.14 17.92
CA LEU A 71 -1.22 4.94 18.83
C LEU A 71 -1.51 4.19 20.14
N ALA A 72 -1.66 2.86 20.08
CA ALA A 72 -1.90 2.03 21.25
C ALA A 72 -0.62 1.72 22.05
N ASP A 73 0.46 1.36 21.36
CA ASP A 73 1.79 1.15 21.94
C ASP A 73 2.59 2.46 21.91
N LEU A 74 2.51 3.27 22.97
CA LEU A 74 3.29 4.50 23.17
C LEU A 74 4.81 4.25 23.38
N ARG A 75 5.34 3.15 22.85
CA ARG A 75 6.73 2.72 23.02
C ARG A 75 7.72 3.54 22.19
N ILE A 76 7.25 4.23 21.15
CA ILE A 76 8.07 5.03 20.24
C ILE A 76 8.13 6.46 20.76
N ARG A 77 9.33 6.96 21.09
CA ARG A 77 9.51 8.31 21.65
C ARG A 77 9.26 9.41 20.63
N ASN A 78 9.74 9.23 19.40
CA ASN A 78 9.53 10.18 18.30
C ASN A 78 9.14 9.44 17.02
N ILE A 79 7.86 9.57 16.66
CA ILE A 79 7.27 8.88 15.50
C ILE A 79 7.93 9.32 14.18
N LEU A 80 8.38 10.57 14.08
CA LEU A 80 9.05 11.08 12.87
C LEU A 80 10.44 10.48 12.64
N LYS A 81 11.04 9.85 13.65
CA LYS A 81 12.30 9.09 13.51
C LYS A 81 12.07 7.63 13.16
N HIS A 82 10.82 7.15 13.17
CA HIS A 82 10.50 5.75 12.92
C HIS A 82 10.37 5.49 11.41
N PRO A 83 11.20 4.64 10.79
CA PRO A 83 11.21 4.40 9.34
C PRO A 83 9.87 3.99 8.76
N LEU A 84 9.20 3.06 9.45
CA LEU A 84 7.94 2.48 9.00
C LEU A 84 6.77 3.47 9.06
N PHE A 85 6.93 4.58 9.80
CA PHE A 85 5.94 5.65 9.82
C PHE A 85 5.86 6.30 8.45
N TRP A 86 7.01 6.70 7.90
CA TRP A 86 7.10 7.34 6.60
C TRP A 86 6.68 6.40 5.46
N PHE A 87 7.10 5.12 5.53
CA PHE A 87 6.66 4.10 4.58
C PHE A 87 5.14 3.93 4.60
N SER A 88 4.54 3.73 5.78
CA SER A 88 3.08 3.52 5.90
C SER A 88 2.28 4.77 5.57
N ALA A 89 2.80 5.96 5.87
CA ALA A 89 2.16 7.23 5.51
C ALA A 89 2.15 7.41 3.99
N GLY A 90 3.29 7.18 3.32
CA GLY A 90 3.37 7.26 1.86
C GLY A 90 2.50 6.21 1.19
N LEU A 91 2.54 4.97 1.69
CA LEU A 91 1.71 3.88 1.16
C LEU A 91 0.22 4.20 1.30
N LEU A 92 -0.20 4.73 2.45
CA LEU A 92 -1.59 5.11 2.68
C LEU A 92 -2.04 6.25 1.75
N ILE A 93 -1.21 7.29 1.57
CA ILE A 93 -1.50 8.40 0.64
C ILE A 93 -1.63 7.87 -0.80
N TYR A 94 -0.70 7.03 -1.23
CA TYR A 94 -0.73 6.44 -2.57
C TYR A 94 -1.96 5.57 -2.78
N VAL A 95 -2.24 4.67 -1.84
CA VAL A 95 -3.35 3.73 -1.92
C VAL A 95 -4.70 4.45 -1.93
N LEU A 96 -4.91 5.41 -1.02
CA LEU A 96 -6.17 6.16 -0.95
C LEU A 96 -6.32 7.14 -2.11
N GLY A 97 -5.23 7.81 -2.51
CA GLY A 97 -5.26 8.79 -3.61
C GLY A 97 -5.57 8.17 -4.97
N THR A 98 -5.24 6.90 -5.18
CA THR A 98 -5.54 6.18 -6.43
C THR A 98 -6.73 5.21 -6.29
N PHE A 99 -7.40 5.18 -5.13
CA PHE A 99 -8.45 4.21 -4.86
C PHE A 99 -9.62 4.37 -5.84
N PHE A 100 -10.10 5.60 -6.02
CA PHE A 100 -11.18 5.90 -6.96
C PHE A 100 -10.76 5.68 -8.41
N THR A 101 -9.53 6.02 -8.79
CA THR A 101 -9.00 5.72 -10.12
C THR A 101 -8.98 4.21 -10.39
N SER A 102 -8.65 3.41 -9.38
CA SER A 102 -8.69 1.95 -9.48
C SER A 102 -10.12 1.41 -9.55
N LEU A 103 -11.04 2.01 -8.80
CA LEU A 103 -12.46 1.62 -8.75
C LEU A 103 -13.17 1.86 -10.08
N PHE A 104 -12.87 2.97 -10.73
CA PHE A 104 -13.46 3.36 -12.01
C PHE A 104 -12.53 3.11 -13.20
N SER A 105 -11.49 2.30 -13.03
CA SER A 105 -10.48 2.09 -14.07
C SER A 105 -11.06 1.51 -15.37
N GLU A 106 -12.13 0.72 -15.30
CA GLU A 106 -12.84 0.23 -16.49
C GLU A 106 -13.46 1.35 -17.33
N PHE A 107 -13.97 2.40 -16.67
CA PHE A 107 -14.57 3.55 -17.34
C PHE A 107 -13.51 4.58 -17.77
N ILE A 108 -12.52 4.83 -16.89
CA ILE A 108 -11.47 5.83 -17.12
C ILE A 108 -10.49 5.38 -18.21
N PHE A 109 -10.26 4.07 -18.33
CA PHE A 109 -9.30 3.51 -19.27
C PHE A 109 -9.95 2.88 -20.51
N ASP A 110 -11.25 3.07 -20.74
CA ASP A 110 -11.88 2.69 -22.02
C ASP A 110 -11.70 3.83 -23.04
N PRO A 111 -10.89 3.62 -24.11
CA PRO A 111 -10.62 4.63 -25.13
C PRO A 111 -11.87 5.04 -25.91
N LYS A 112 -12.96 4.27 -25.82
CA LYS A 112 -14.23 4.60 -26.49
C LYS A 112 -15.06 5.62 -25.73
N THR A 113 -14.87 5.72 -24.41
CA THR A 113 -15.70 6.56 -23.54
C THR A 113 -14.97 7.80 -23.05
N VAL A 114 -13.64 7.76 -22.97
CA VAL A 114 -12.84 8.84 -22.36
C VAL A 114 -11.78 9.34 -23.34
N PRO A 115 -11.67 10.66 -23.56
CA PRO A 115 -10.60 11.24 -24.37
C PRO A 115 -9.22 10.98 -23.76
N ASP A 116 -8.21 10.83 -24.61
CA ASP A 116 -6.82 10.58 -24.21
C ASP A 116 -6.29 11.60 -23.19
N GLU A 117 -6.68 12.88 -23.30
CA GLU A 117 -6.26 13.92 -22.33
C GLU A 117 -6.74 13.64 -20.90
N THR A 118 -7.94 13.08 -20.75
CA THR A 118 -8.50 12.75 -19.44
C THR A 118 -7.83 11.50 -18.87
N PHE A 119 -7.58 10.50 -19.73
CA PHE A 119 -6.78 9.34 -19.38
C PHE A 119 -5.40 9.76 -18.84
N ASP A 120 -4.69 10.61 -19.59
CA ASP A 120 -3.36 11.10 -19.24
C ASP A 120 -3.35 11.86 -17.92
N PHE A 121 -4.40 12.64 -17.64
CA PHE A 121 -4.54 13.33 -16.37
C PHE A 121 -4.60 12.35 -15.18
N TYR A 122 -5.47 11.34 -15.23
CA TYR A 122 -5.58 10.34 -14.16
C TYR A 122 -4.32 9.48 -14.03
N TRP A 123 -3.69 9.14 -15.16
CA TRP A 123 -2.42 8.42 -15.18
C TRP A 123 -1.30 9.24 -14.54
N ASN A 124 -1.21 10.53 -14.85
CA ASN A 124 -0.24 11.44 -14.26
C ASN A 124 -0.45 11.64 -12.76
N ILE A 125 -1.70 11.71 -12.28
CA ILE A 125 -2.00 11.73 -10.85
C ILE A 125 -1.45 10.47 -10.16
N ASN A 126 -1.66 9.29 -10.74
CA ASN A 126 -1.12 8.04 -10.19
C ASN A 126 0.42 8.09 -10.09
N ASN A 127 1.09 8.58 -11.14
CA ASN A 127 2.54 8.74 -11.15
C ASN A 127 3.03 9.75 -10.09
N VAL A 128 2.35 10.89 -9.94
CA VAL A 128 2.68 11.89 -8.92
C VAL A 128 2.56 11.30 -7.52
N LEU A 129 1.46 10.58 -7.24
CA LEU A 129 1.26 9.92 -5.94
C LEU A 129 2.31 8.84 -5.68
N PHE A 130 2.73 8.11 -6.72
CA PHE A 130 3.81 7.13 -6.61
C PHE A 130 5.16 7.78 -6.31
N VAL A 131 5.46 8.94 -6.91
CA VAL A 131 6.64 9.74 -6.57
C VAL A 131 6.59 10.19 -5.11
N PHE A 132 5.44 10.67 -4.64
CA PHE A 132 5.27 11.01 -3.22
C PHE A 132 5.53 9.82 -2.29
N PHE A 133 4.98 8.64 -2.62
CA PHE A 133 5.26 7.42 -1.86
C PHE A 133 6.75 7.07 -1.85
N SER A 134 7.41 7.19 -2.98
CA SER A 134 8.85 6.91 -3.12
C SER A 134 9.70 7.88 -2.28
N LEU A 135 9.37 9.17 -2.30
CA LEU A 135 10.04 10.19 -1.49
C LEU A 135 9.88 9.92 0.01
N LEU A 136 8.66 9.63 0.46
CA LEU A 136 8.40 9.31 1.87
C LEU A 136 9.11 8.02 2.28
N SER A 137 9.12 7.00 1.41
CA SER A 137 9.87 5.76 1.67
C SER A 137 11.37 6.01 1.77
N ALA A 138 11.94 6.88 0.93
CA ALA A 138 13.34 7.28 1.01
C ALA A 138 13.66 8.02 2.31
N ILE A 139 12.77 8.91 2.76
CA ILE A 139 12.89 9.57 4.08
C ILE A 139 12.85 8.52 5.20
N GLY A 140 11.93 7.57 5.14
CA GLY A 140 11.85 6.45 6.08
C GLY A 140 13.16 5.67 6.14
N LEU A 141 13.74 5.34 4.99
CA LEU A 141 15.01 4.63 4.90
C LEU A 141 16.17 5.44 5.46
N TRP A 142 16.20 6.76 5.26
CA TRP A 142 17.16 7.66 5.91
C TRP A 142 17.02 7.66 7.43
N CYS A 143 15.77 7.63 7.92
CA CYS A 143 15.47 7.62 9.35
C CYS A 143 15.92 6.35 10.09
N VAL A 144 16.23 5.25 9.39
CA VAL A 144 16.72 3.99 9.99
C VAL A 144 17.92 4.21 10.91
N ARG A 145 18.78 5.18 10.56
CA ARG A 145 19.95 5.54 11.37
C ARG A 145 19.62 6.06 12.76
N TYR A 146 18.42 6.61 12.96
CA TYR A 146 17.99 7.21 14.21
C TYR A 146 17.03 6.33 15.00
N ASP A 147 16.61 5.19 14.45
CA ASP A 147 15.60 4.33 15.07
C ASP A 147 16.15 3.58 16.28
N GLN A 148 17.45 3.25 16.28
CA GLN A 148 18.12 2.57 17.41
C GLN A 148 18.04 3.39 18.71
N ASP A 149 18.07 4.72 18.62
CA ASP A 149 18.00 5.64 19.76
C ASP A 149 16.56 6.01 20.14
N ASN A 150 15.57 5.49 19.41
CA ASN A 150 14.18 5.94 19.46
C ASN A 150 13.23 4.95 20.15
N VAL A 151 13.75 3.78 20.55
CA VAL A 151 13.03 2.77 21.32
C VAL A 151 13.28 3.01 22.81
N LEU A 152 12.20 3.11 23.59
CA LEU A 152 12.24 3.17 25.05
C LEU A 152 12.72 1.85 25.67
#